data_AF-A0A2X0M577-F1
#
_entry.id   AF-A0A2X0M577-F1
#
_cell.length_a   1.000
_cell.length_b   1.000
_cell.length_c   1.000
_cell.angle_alpha   90.00
_cell.angle_beta   90.00
_cell.angle_gamma   90.00
#
_symmetry.space_group_name_H-M   'P 1'
#
loop_
_entity.id
_entity.type
_entity.pdbx_description
1 polymer ?
#
loop_
_entity_poly.entity_id
_entity_poly.type
_entity_poly.pdbx_seq_one_letter_code
_entity_poly.pdbx_strand_id
1 'polypeptide(L)'
;MSVQLLHSHNIRYADSAPSQPPRSSSFLLGPLDSLVTPTIPIAILFVYTKPVHHVSSSFMPLQRIKQALSIFLASYPHLTGRLELDPQTGVRSITDLNKGANLLEAICSEPLDKWIVKHPPGSYPRDPSRTISKTLFAPFQPTLEYVCNHAVLTIQHTIFACGRVSLGFRWFHTLCDAQGAIQFVQDFARLYREIGEELERGPCIKSFMSSLGSFGKDERKMILDFKPGNYHIDQPTSAETEPTSPKNDKSDGAPDETSDPVDQGNSYRPDINMLDIDL
;
A
#
# COMPACT_ATOMS: atom_id res chain seq x y z
N MET A 1 -19.61 18.60 -1.55
CA MET A 1 -18.61 17.68 -0.95
C MET A 1 -18.86 17.65 0.54
N SER A 2 -19.10 16.47 1.14
CA SER A 2 -19.63 16.33 2.51
C SER A 2 -18.60 15.91 3.57
N VAL A 3 -17.40 15.48 3.16
CA VAL A 3 -16.34 15.05 4.08
C VAL A 3 -15.46 16.22 4.47
N GLN A 4 -15.32 16.45 5.77
CA GLN A 4 -14.48 17.47 6.37
C GLN A 4 -13.38 16.81 7.22
N LEU A 5 -12.12 17.14 6.92
CA LEU A 5 -10.99 16.75 7.76
C LEU A 5 -10.95 17.63 9.01
N LEU A 6 -10.87 17.00 10.19
CA LEU A 6 -10.80 17.68 11.47
C LEU A 6 -9.36 17.79 11.95
N HIS A 7 -8.67 16.65 12.05
CA HIS A 7 -7.31 16.59 12.58
C HIS A 7 -6.45 15.56 11.85
N SER A 8 -5.14 15.78 11.93
CA SER A 8 -4.11 14.83 11.52
C SER A 8 -3.30 14.43 12.74
N HIS A 9 -3.10 13.13 12.94
CA HIS A 9 -2.37 12.58 14.07
C HIS A 9 -1.17 11.78 13.57
N ASN A 10 0.02 12.18 13.99
CA ASN A 10 1.22 11.38 13.79
C ASN A 10 1.28 10.25 14.83
N ILE A 11 1.19 9.00 14.38
CA ILE A 11 1.17 7.83 15.26
C ILE A 11 2.51 7.11 15.16
N ARG A 12 3.24 7.14 16.27
CA ARG A 12 4.49 6.42 16.48
C ARG A 12 4.21 5.08 17.13
N TYR A 13 5.10 4.10 16.93
CA TYR A 13 4.97 2.86 17.67
C TYR A 13 5.30 3.09 19.16
N ALA A 14 4.72 2.30 20.05
CA ALA A 14 5.02 2.35 21.47
C ALA A 14 6.44 1.82 21.75
N ASP A 15 7.15 2.44 22.70
CA ASP A 15 8.50 2.03 23.11
C ASP A 15 8.52 0.73 23.94
N SER A 16 7.35 0.15 24.22
CA SER A 16 7.20 -1.05 25.05
C SER A 16 7.46 -2.33 24.25
N ALA A 17 8.73 -2.73 24.15
CA ALA A 17 9.12 -4.13 24.13
C ALA A 17 10.52 -4.32 24.74
N PRO A 18 10.66 -5.03 25.87
CA PRO A 18 11.96 -5.50 26.33
C PRO A 18 12.48 -6.54 25.33
N SER A 19 13.77 -6.50 25.00
CA SER A 19 14.52 -7.45 24.15
C SER A 19 14.29 -7.41 22.62
N GLN A 20 14.05 -6.25 22.01
CA GLN A 20 14.33 -6.14 20.57
C GLN A 20 15.81 -5.78 20.33
N PRO A 21 16.51 -6.48 19.42
CA PRO A 21 17.86 -6.09 19.02
C PRO A 21 17.85 -4.64 18.51
N PRO A 22 18.99 -3.92 18.59
CA PRO A 22 19.09 -2.55 18.08
C PRO A 22 18.52 -2.51 16.66
N ARG A 23 17.42 -1.78 16.49
CA ARG A 23 16.75 -1.67 15.21
C ARG A 23 17.68 -0.93 14.27
N SER A 24 17.92 -1.52 13.10
CA SER A 24 18.64 -0.84 12.02
C SER A 24 18.03 0.55 11.81
N SER A 25 18.88 1.55 11.55
CA SER A 25 18.43 2.93 11.26
C SER A 25 17.61 3.00 9.97
N SER A 26 17.74 2.00 9.10
CA SER A 26 16.98 1.86 7.86
C SER A 26 16.45 0.44 7.67
N PHE A 27 15.35 0.34 6.92
CA PHE A 27 14.75 -0.92 6.47
C PHE A 27 14.94 -1.02 4.96
N LEU A 28 15.93 -1.80 4.54
CA LEU A 28 16.18 -2.10 3.14
C LEU A 28 15.01 -2.88 2.53
N LEU A 29 14.58 -2.44 1.35
CA LEU A 29 13.55 -3.10 0.55
C LEU A 29 14.19 -4.14 -0.38
N GLY A 30 13.42 -5.17 -0.72
CA GLY A 30 13.86 -6.27 -1.57
C GLY A 30 13.88 -5.89 -3.06
N PRO A 31 14.49 -6.72 -3.92
CA PRO A 31 14.54 -6.47 -5.36
C PRO A 31 13.16 -6.34 -6.01
N LEU A 32 12.16 -7.10 -5.55
CA LEU A 32 10.79 -7.03 -6.08
C LEU A 32 10.11 -5.70 -5.77
N ASP A 33 10.43 -5.09 -4.62
CA ASP A 33 9.91 -3.79 -4.20
C ASP A 33 10.42 -2.65 -5.13
N SER A 34 11.56 -2.88 -5.78
CA SER A 34 12.14 -1.95 -6.76
C SER A 34 11.47 -2.02 -8.14
N LEU A 35 10.77 -3.12 -8.46
CA LEU A 35 10.08 -3.29 -9.75
C LEU A 35 8.78 -2.48 -9.85
N VAL A 36 8.20 -2.09 -8.71
CA VAL A 36 6.96 -1.31 -8.65
C VAL A 36 7.28 0.18 -8.73
N THR A 37 6.51 0.99 -9.45
CA THR A 37 6.73 2.45 -9.46
C THR A 37 6.45 3.04 -8.05
N PRO A 38 7.36 3.84 -7.46
CA PRO A 38 7.23 4.33 -6.09
C PRO A 38 6.03 5.26 -5.84
N THR A 39 5.44 5.80 -6.92
CA THR A 39 4.30 6.71 -6.87
C THR A 39 2.95 6.00 -6.95
N ILE A 40 2.92 4.67 -6.99
CA ILE A 40 1.69 3.87 -6.98
C ILE A 40 1.35 3.51 -5.53
N PRO A 41 0.19 3.92 -5.00
CA PRO A 41 -0.27 3.48 -3.70
C PRO A 41 -1.17 2.23 -3.80
N ILE A 42 -1.21 1.44 -2.74
CA ILE A 42 -2.34 0.54 -2.45
C ILE A 42 -3.34 1.31 -1.59
N ALA A 43 -4.62 1.30 -1.94
CA ALA A 43 -5.68 1.95 -1.17
C ALA A 43 -6.85 0.99 -0.94
N ILE A 44 -7.26 0.81 0.32
CA ILE A 44 -8.36 -0.09 0.70
C ILE A 44 -9.31 0.67 1.63
N LEU A 45 -10.61 0.64 1.32
CA LEU A 45 -11.64 1.25 2.15
C LEU A 45 -12.46 0.15 2.83
N PHE A 46 -12.55 0.22 4.15
CA PHE A 46 -13.50 -0.54 4.94
C PHE A 46 -14.63 0.36 5.42
N VAL A 47 -15.83 -0.17 5.40
CA VAL A 47 -17.05 0.54 5.77
C VAL A 47 -17.78 -0.31 6.80
N TYR A 48 -18.07 0.30 7.95
CA TYR A 48 -18.60 -0.39 9.11
C TYR A 48 -19.98 0.15 9.47
N THR A 49 -20.92 -0.77 9.60
CA THR A 49 -22.25 -0.47 10.13
C THR A 49 -22.23 -0.57 11.64
N LYS A 50 -22.80 0.42 12.32
CA LYS A 50 -22.99 0.39 13.76
C LYS A 50 -23.95 -0.76 14.12
N PRO A 51 -23.55 -1.73 14.98
CA PRO A 51 -24.45 -2.79 15.40
C PRO A 51 -25.67 -2.24 16.15
N VAL A 52 -26.84 -2.86 15.94
CA VAL A 52 -28.12 -2.42 16.55
C VAL A 52 -28.04 -2.38 18.07
N HIS A 53 -27.30 -3.31 18.68
CA HIS A 53 -27.14 -3.41 20.13
C HIS A 53 -25.99 -2.55 20.71
N HIS A 54 -25.31 -1.74 19.88
CA HIS A 54 -24.21 -0.91 20.35
C HIS A 54 -24.75 0.32 21.10
N VAL A 55 -24.91 0.17 22.42
CA VAL A 55 -25.49 1.18 23.33
C VAL A 55 -24.64 2.45 23.41
N SER A 56 -23.31 2.34 23.25
CA SER A 56 -22.42 3.50 23.26
C SER A 56 -22.66 4.41 22.04
N SER A 57 -22.62 5.72 22.29
CA SER A 57 -22.68 6.75 21.25
C SER A 57 -21.46 6.72 20.33
N SER A 58 -20.32 6.22 20.80
CA SER A 58 -19.05 6.17 20.06
C SER A 58 -18.78 4.77 19.51
N PHE A 59 -19.20 4.53 18.27
CA PHE A 59 -18.84 3.32 17.51
C PHE A 59 -17.43 3.51 16.90
N MET A 60 -16.53 2.56 17.15
CA MET A 60 -15.11 2.63 16.75
C MET A 60 -14.39 3.92 17.20
N PRO A 61 -14.25 4.17 18.52
CA PRO A 61 -13.66 5.40 19.03
C PRO A 61 -12.24 5.63 18.51
N LEU A 62 -11.96 6.85 18.03
CA LEU A 62 -10.66 7.25 17.50
C LEU A 62 -9.51 6.98 18.49
N GLN A 63 -9.75 7.21 19.78
CA GLN A 63 -8.72 6.98 20.81
C GLN A 63 -8.28 5.51 20.89
N ARG A 64 -9.22 4.57 20.71
CA ARG A 64 -8.88 3.14 20.65
C ARG A 64 -8.08 2.82 19.40
N ILE A 65 -8.42 3.43 18.26
CA ILE A 65 -7.66 3.28 17.00
C ILE A 65 -6.21 3.78 17.19
N LYS A 66 -6.02 4.95 17.81
CA LYS A 66 -4.70 5.52 18.11
C LYS A 66 -3.87 4.58 18.97
N GLN A 67 -4.45 4.06 20.04
CA GLN A 67 -3.78 3.13 20.95
C GLN A 67 -3.42 1.81 20.23
N ALA A 68 -4.37 1.23 19.50
CA ALA A 68 -4.17 0.00 18.73
C ALA A 68 -3.00 0.16 17.76
N LEU A 69 -3.02 1.24 16.99
CA LEU A 69 -2.04 1.50 15.94
C LEU A 69 -0.66 1.73 16.54
N SER A 70 -0.56 2.44 17.68
CA SER A 70 0.71 2.64 18.36
C SER A 70 1.35 1.33 18.83
N ILE A 71 0.56 0.38 19.36
CA ILE A 71 1.08 -0.94 19.75
C ILE A 71 1.44 -1.75 18.49
N PHE A 72 0.53 -1.78 17.51
CA PHE A 72 0.65 -2.59 16.30
C PHE A 72 1.87 -2.24 15.44
N LEU A 73 2.17 -0.95 15.30
CA LEU A 73 3.30 -0.48 14.50
C LEU A 73 4.67 -0.93 15.03
N ALA A 74 4.76 -1.44 16.27
CA ALA A 74 5.99 -2.05 16.77
C ALA A 74 6.34 -3.37 16.04
N SER A 75 5.34 -4.08 15.50
CA SER A 75 5.52 -5.27 14.66
C SER A 75 5.75 -4.92 13.17
N TYR A 76 5.36 -3.71 12.76
CA TYR A 76 5.51 -3.19 11.40
C TYR A 76 6.34 -1.89 11.37
N PRO A 77 7.60 -1.92 11.85
CA PRO A 77 8.38 -0.68 12.03
C PRO A 77 8.61 0.06 10.70
N HIS A 78 8.74 -0.67 9.59
CA HIS A 78 8.91 -0.10 8.24
C HIS A 78 7.72 0.78 7.80
N LEU A 79 6.53 0.62 8.38
CA LEU A 79 5.37 1.46 8.06
C LEU A 79 5.36 2.81 8.79
N THR A 80 6.37 3.06 9.63
CA THR A 80 6.50 4.31 10.39
C THR A 80 7.58 5.25 9.87
N GLY A 81 8.36 4.83 8.87
CA GLY A 81 9.47 5.63 8.34
C GLY A 81 9.10 6.47 7.12
N ARG A 82 10.11 6.79 6.32
CA ARG A 82 10.00 7.52 5.05
C ARG A 82 10.70 6.75 3.94
N LEU A 83 10.11 6.79 2.74
CA LEU A 83 10.74 6.19 1.57
C LEU A 83 11.96 7.02 1.17
N GLU A 84 13.10 6.37 1.06
CA GLU A 84 14.32 6.93 0.52
C GLU A 84 14.69 6.19 -0.76
N LEU A 85 15.07 6.95 -1.78
CA LEU A 85 15.63 6.45 -3.02
C LEU A 85 17.06 6.95 -3.10
N ASP A 86 18.02 6.03 -3.12
CA ASP A 86 19.41 6.38 -3.37
C ASP A 86 19.54 6.88 -4.83
N PRO A 87 19.98 8.14 -5.05
CA PRO A 87 20.05 8.71 -6.39
C PRO A 87 21.15 8.10 -7.26
N GLN A 88 22.16 7.45 -6.65
CA GLN A 88 23.27 6.82 -7.37
C GLN A 88 22.98 5.36 -7.69
N THR A 89 22.43 4.62 -6.73
CA THR A 89 22.25 3.17 -6.86
C THR A 89 20.82 2.77 -7.21
N GLY A 90 19.85 3.68 -7.07
CA GLY A 90 18.42 3.38 -7.22
C GLY A 90 17.86 2.50 -6.10
N VAL A 91 18.69 2.14 -5.11
CA VAL A 91 18.28 1.30 -3.98
C VAL A 91 17.21 2.03 -3.17
N ARG A 92 16.19 1.28 -2.78
CA ARG A 92 15.07 1.79 -2.00
C ARG A 92 15.15 1.29 -0.58
N SER A 93 14.96 2.21 0.35
CA SER A 93 14.92 1.86 1.76
C SER A 93 13.87 2.70 2.48
N ILE A 94 13.51 2.26 3.68
CA ILE A 94 12.74 3.09 4.61
C ILE A 94 13.69 3.61 5.68
N THR A 95 13.85 4.92 5.72
CA THR A 95 14.64 5.63 6.74
C THR A 95 13.72 6.30 7.74
N ASP A 96 14.29 7.03 8.71
CA ASP A 96 13.56 7.73 9.76
C ASP A 96 12.50 6.85 10.46
N LEU A 97 12.87 5.61 10.80
CA LEU A 97 11.96 4.71 11.49
C LEU A 97 11.43 5.39 12.77
N ASN A 98 10.15 5.15 13.08
CA ASN A 98 9.39 5.84 14.13
C ASN A 98 9.05 7.32 13.90
N LYS A 99 9.29 7.90 12.71
CA LYS A 99 8.75 9.24 12.37
C LYS A 99 7.22 9.25 12.33
N GLY A 100 6.60 8.07 12.23
CA GLY A 100 5.19 7.81 12.46
C GLY A 100 4.37 7.67 11.18
N ALA A 101 3.29 6.88 11.29
CA ALA A 101 2.20 6.82 10.33
C ALA A 101 1.24 8.02 10.52
N ASN A 102 0.40 8.33 9.52
CA ASN A 102 -0.59 9.40 9.64
C ASN A 102 -2.00 8.86 9.82
N LEU A 103 -2.69 9.25 10.89
CA LEU A 103 -4.09 8.96 11.13
C LEU A 103 -4.91 10.26 11.04
N LEU A 104 -5.81 10.32 10.08
CA LEU A 104 -6.67 11.47 9.80
C LEU A 104 -8.04 11.24 10.42
N GLU A 105 -8.50 12.21 11.19
CA GLU A 105 -9.86 12.27 11.74
C GLU A 105 -10.73 13.12 10.82
N ALA A 106 -11.83 12.55 10.33
CA ALA A 106 -12.76 13.24 9.46
C ALA A 106 -14.23 12.97 9.86
N ILE A 107 -15.10 13.88 9.46
CA ILE A 107 -16.56 13.71 9.58
C ILE A 107 -17.21 13.87 8.21
N CYS A 108 -18.32 13.19 8.00
CA CYS A 108 -19.17 13.35 6.83
C CYS A 108 -20.56 13.79 7.28
N SER A 109 -21.01 14.95 6.81
CA SER A 109 -22.34 15.48 7.15
C SER A 109 -23.50 14.71 6.51
N GLU A 110 -23.21 13.74 5.66
CA GLU A 110 -24.18 12.87 5.01
C GLU A 110 -24.18 11.44 5.59
N PRO A 111 -25.32 10.73 5.52
CA PRO A 111 -25.35 9.30 5.82
C PRO A 111 -24.63 8.50 4.73
N LEU A 112 -23.92 7.45 5.14
CA LEU A 112 -23.16 6.55 4.27
C LEU A 112 -24.01 5.93 3.14
N ASP A 113 -25.32 5.69 3.37
CA ASP A 113 -26.19 5.08 2.35
C ASP A 113 -26.33 5.94 1.08
N LYS A 114 -26.03 7.25 1.15
CA LYS A 114 -25.95 8.11 -0.04
C LYS A 114 -24.70 7.88 -0.89
N TRP A 115 -23.70 7.20 -0.33
CA TRP A 115 -22.38 6.99 -0.94
C TRP A 115 -22.24 5.57 -1.50
N ILE A 116 -23.00 4.60 -0.98
CA ILE A 116 -22.98 3.22 -1.48
C ILE A 116 -23.93 3.13 -2.68
N VAL A 117 -23.36 3.01 -3.88
CA VAL A 117 -24.13 2.67 -5.08
C VAL A 117 -24.59 1.21 -4.96
N LYS A 118 -25.89 0.99 -4.73
CA LYS A 118 -26.47 -0.35 -4.75
C LYS A 118 -26.48 -0.85 -6.19
N HIS A 119 -25.62 -1.81 -6.51
CA HIS A 119 -25.67 -2.49 -7.81
C HIS A 119 -26.79 -3.54 -7.79
N PRO A 120 -27.54 -3.70 -8.91
CA PRO A 120 -28.45 -4.83 -9.06
C PRO A 120 -27.70 -6.16 -8.87
N PRO A 121 -28.36 -7.20 -8.34
CA PRO A 121 -27.76 -8.54 -8.27
C PRO A 121 -27.23 -8.97 -9.65
N GLY A 122 -25.97 -9.43 -9.71
CA GLY A 122 -25.32 -9.85 -10.95
C GLY A 122 -24.70 -8.75 -11.81
N SER A 123 -24.77 -7.48 -11.40
CA SER A 123 -24.07 -6.38 -12.06
C SER A 123 -22.79 -6.01 -11.32
N TYR A 124 -21.63 -6.39 -11.85
CA TYR A 124 -20.35 -5.86 -11.36
C TYR A 124 -20.19 -4.40 -11.81
N PRO A 125 -19.76 -3.48 -10.93
CA PRO A 125 -19.35 -2.15 -11.37
C PRO A 125 -18.25 -2.29 -12.43
N ARG A 126 -18.53 -1.82 -13.64
CA ARG A 126 -17.55 -1.76 -14.75
C ARG A 126 -16.33 -0.89 -14.42
N ASP A 127 -16.45 -0.06 -13.38
CA ASP A 127 -15.43 0.86 -12.88
C ASP A 127 -15.61 1.11 -11.36
N PRO A 128 -14.84 0.43 -10.50
CA PRO A 128 -14.89 0.61 -9.04
C PRO A 128 -14.55 2.04 -8.58
N SER A 129 -13.84 2.82 -9.41
CA SER A 129 -13.44 4.19 -9.07
C SER A 129 -14.64 5.15 -9.02
N ARG A 130 -15.78 4.76 -9.60
CA ARG A 130 -17.05 5.50 -9.53
C ARG A 130 -17.88 5.21 -8.29
N THR A 131 -17.52 4.16 -7.53
CA THR A 131 -18.29 3.71 -6.37
C THR A 131 -17.72 4.24 -5.06
N ILE A 132 -16.43 4.62 -5.00
CA ILE A 132 -15.76 5.06 -3.78
C ILE A 132 -15.08 6.41 -4.00
N SER A 133 -15.54 7.43 -3.27
CA SER A 133 -14.94 8.75 -3.34
C SER A 133 -13.51 8.76 -2.79
N LYS A 134 -12.61 9.42 -3.51
CA LYS A 134 -11.23 9.70 -3.08
C LYS A 134 -11.16 10.48 -1.76
N THR A 135 -12.23 11.17 -1.37
CA THR A 135 -12.32 11.95 -0.11
C THR A 135 -12.39 11.09 1.15
N LEU A 136 -12.60 9.78 1.02
CA LEU A 136 -12.59 8.83 2.16
C LEU A 136 -11.20 8.27 2.46
N PHE A 137 -10.18 8.73 1.74
CA PHE A 137 -8.78 8.45 1.98
C PHE A 137 -8.04 9.73 2.29
N ALA A 138 -6.89 9.62 2.95
CA ALA A 138 -5.97 10.74 3.09
C ALA A 138 -5.65 11.36 1.71
N PRO A 139 -5.23 12.63 1.61
CA PRO A 139 -4.71 13.17 0.36
C PRO A 139 -3.48 12.38 -0.13
N PHE A 140 -3.26 12.35 -1.44
CA PHE A 140 -2.06 11.76 -2.04
C PHE A 140 -1.77 12.37 -3.40
N GLN A 141 -0.48 12.57 -3.66
CA GLN A 141 0.02 13.01 -4.95
C GLN A 141 1.00 11.95 -5.48
N PRO A 142 0.82 11.45 -6.72
CA PRO A 142 1.69 10.43 -7.30
C PRO A 142 3.00 11.05 -7.82
N THR A 143 3.72 11.79 -6.99
CA THR A 143 5.03 12.39 -7.32
C THR A 143 6.12 11.85 -6.41
N LEU A 144 7.35 11.78 -6.92
CA LEU A 144 8.51 11.34 -6.14
C LEU A 144 8.73 12.22 -4.91
N GLU A 145 8.61 13.53 -5.08
CA GLU A 145 8.71 14.50 -3.99
C GLU A 145 7.68 14.20 -2.88
N TYR A 146 6.44 13.90 -3.24
CA TYR A 146 5.42 13.58 -2.26
C TYR A 146 5.76 12.30 -1.49
N VAL A 147 6.07 11.21 -2.20
CA VAL A 147 6.29 9.90 -1.56
C VAL A 147 7.54 9.87 -0.69
N CYS A 148 8.60 10.60 -1.02
CA CYS A 148 9.80 10.65 -0.19
C CYS A 148 9.60 11.48 1.10
N ASN A 149 8.71 12.48 1.08
CA ASN A 149 8.54 13.40 2.21
C ASN A 149 7.38 13.04 3.15
N HIS A 150 6.46 12.17 2.71
CA HIS A 150 5.23 11.85 3.46
C HIS A 150 5.25 10.46 4.11
N ALA A 151 4.35 10.26 5.06
CA ALA A 151 4.20 8.98 5.74
C ALA A 151 3.82 7.88 4.74
N VAL A 152 4.52 6.75 4.82
CA VAL A 152 4.31 5.61 3.91
C VAL A 152 3.00 4.87 4.18
N LEU A 153 2.46 5.01 5.40
CA LEU A 153 1.14 4.54 5.81
C LEU A 153 0.29 5.74 6.24
N THR A 154 -0.90 5.84 5.64
CA THR A 154 -1.94 6.78 6.05
C THR A 154 -3.27 6.06 6.25
N ILE A 155 -4.02 6.48 7.26
CA ILE A 155 -5.33 5.92 7.60
C ILE A 155 -6.27 7.11 7.80
N GLN A 156 -7.44 7.09 7.17
CA GLN A 156 -8.49 8.08 7.43
C GLN A 156 -9.67 7.41 8.12
N HIS A 157 -9.97 7.88 9.33
CA HIS A 157 -11.15 7.52 10.10
C HIS A 157 -12.24 8.57 9.84
N THR A 158 -13.32 8.17 9.18
CA THR A 158 -14.45 9.06 8.85
C THR A 158 -15.71 8.62 9.56
N ILE A 159 -16.31 9.52 10.35
CA ILE A 159 -17.62 9.31 11.00
C ILE A 159 -18.71 9.95 10.14
N PHE A 160 -19.74 9.20 9.77
CA PHE A 160 -20.87 9.70 8.99
C PHE A 160 -22.00 10.21 9.91
N ALA A 161 -22.88 11.06 9.37
CA ALA A 161 -24.03 11.58 10.12
C ALA A 161 -24.98 10.50 10.66
N CYS A 162 -24.99 9.31 10.04
CA CYS A 162 -25.74 8.14 10.54
C CYS A 162 -25.01 7.33 11.63
N GLY A 163 -23.85 7.79 12.12
CA GLY A 163 -23.05 7.10 13.13
C GLY A 163 -22.28 5.88 12.63
N ARG A 164 -22.31 5.61 11.32
CA ARG A 164 -21.45 4.60 10.68
C ARG A 164 -20.04 5.16 10.48
N VAL A 165 -19.08 4.27 10.29
CA VAL A 165 -17.65 4.63 10.21
C VAL A 165 -17.03 4.04 8.95
N SER A 166 -16.09 4.75 8.34
CA SER A 166 -15.17 4.17 7.35
C SER A 166 -13.72 4.33 7.77
N LEU A 167 -12.90 3.33 7.40
CA LEU A 167 -11.45 3.36 7.50
C LEU A 167 -10.84 3.27 6.10
N GLY A 168 -10.29 4.37 5.61
CA GLY A 168 -9.55 4.42 4.36
C GLY A 168 -8.06 4.26 4.62
N PHE A 169 -7.50 3.11 4.27
CA PHE A 169 -6.07 2.84 4.37
C PHE A 169 -5.37 3.16 3.06
N ARG A 170 -4.14 3.65 3.16
CA ARG A 170 -3.23 3.80 2.02
C ARG A 170 -1.79 3.50 2.41
N TRP A 171 -1.14 2.68 1.58
CA TRP A 171 0.29 2.34 1.64
C TRP A 171 0.97 2.69 0.32
N PHE A 172 2.29 2.83 0.33
CA PHE A 172 3.07 2.76 -0.92
C PHE A 172 3.15 1.30 -1.38
N HIS A 173 2.88 1.04 -2.65
CA HIS A 173 2.89 -0.33 -3.20
C HIS A 173 4.30 -0.95 -3.19
N THR A 174 5.35 -0.14 -3.05
CA THR A 174 6.74 -0.61 -2.84
C THR A 174 6.95 -1.30 -1.49
N LEU A 175 6.00 -1.27 -0.57
CA LEU A 175 6.13 -1.85 0.76
C LEU A 175 5.39 -3.17 0.95
N CYS A 176 4.39 -3.41 0.13
CA CYS A 176 3.59 -4.62 0.19
C CYS A 176 2.83 -4.81 -1.13
N ASP A 177 2.52 -6.06 -1.42
CA ASP A 177 1.52 -6.43 -2.40
C ASP A 177 0.12 -6.47 -1.77
N ALA A 178 -0.87 -6.92 -2.53
CA ALA A 178 -2.23 -7.06 -2.03
C ALA A 178 -2.31 -8.01 -0.83
N GLN A 179 -1.54 -9.11 -0.81
CA GLN A 179 -1.56 -10.07 0.28
C GLN A 179 -0.99 -9.46 1.57
N GLY A 180 0.12 -8.74 1.49
CA GLY A 180 0.71 -8.02 2.61
C GLY A 180 -0.23 -6.94 3.17
N ALA A 181 -0.93 -6.21 2.30
CA ALA A 181 -1.91 -5.22 2.73
C ALA A 181 -3.10 -5.86 3.47
N ILE A 182 -3.63 -6.99 2.99
CA ILE A 182 -4.71 -7.72 3.66
C ILE A 182 -4.24 -8.30 5.00
N GLN A 183 -3.05 -8.89 5.05
CA GLN A 183 -2.45 -9.39 6.30
C GLN A 183 -2.33 -8.28 7.34
N PHE A 184 -1.81 -7.11 6.95
CA PHE A 184 -1.73 -5.95 7.84
C PHE A 184 -3.11 -5.58 8.43
N VAL A 185 -4.15 -5.54 7.61
CA VAL A 185 -5.50 -5.18 8.08
C VAL A 185 -6.06 -6.25 9.01
N GLN A 186 -5.88 -7.52 8.69
CA GLN A 186 -6.34 -8.63 9.52
C GLN A 186 -5.67 -8.60 10.90
N ASP A 187 -4.35 -8.43 10.95
CA ASP A 187 -3.59 -8.35 12.19
C ASP A 187 -3.94 -7.09 12.99
N PHE A 188 -4.11 -5.95 12.32
CA PHE A 188 -4.57 -4.73 12.97
C PHE A 188 -5.96 -4.90 13.59
N ALA A 189 -6.89 -5.53 12.85
CA ALA A 189 -8.25 -5.77 13.33
C ALA A 189 -8.27 -6.74 14.51
N ARG A 190 -7.44 -7.80 14.48
CA ARG A 190 -7.25 -8.73 15.60
C ARG A 190 -6.75 -7.98 16.83
N LEU A 191 -5.65 -7.24 16.70
CA LEU A 191 -5.09 -6.47 17.80
C LEU A 191 -6.10 -5.44 18.33
N TYR A 192 -6.81 -4.73 17.45
CA TYR A 192 -7.81 -3.75 17.86
C TYR A 192 -8.92 -4.35 18.74
N ARG A 193 -9.33 -5.61 18.48
CA ARG A 193 -10.30 -6.32 19.33
C ARG A 193 -9.68 -6.73 20.67
N GLU A 194 -8.43 -7.19 20.64
CA GLU A 194 -7.72 -7.79 21.77
C GLU A 194 -6.96 -6.78 22.65
N ILE A 195 -6.97 -5.46 22.35
CA ILE A 195 -6.32 -4.45 23.20
C ILE A 195 -6.77 -4.61 24.66
N GLY A 196 -5.79 -4.85 25.53
CA GLY A 196 -5.99 -5.08 26.97
C GLY A 196 -5.64 -6.50 27.41
N GLU A 197 -5.56 -7.44 26.47
CA GLU A 197 -5.13 -8.82 26.68
C GLU A 197 -3.63 -9.00 26.38
N GLU A 198 -3.03 -10.09 26.90
CA GLU A 198 -1.65 -10.46 26.58
C GLU A 198 -1.56 -10.89 25.11
N LEU A 199 -1.10 -9.98 24.26
CA LEU A 199 -0.97 -10.21 22.82
C LEU A 199 0.17 -11.20 22.54
N GLU A 200 -0.14 -12.29 21.84
CA GLU A 200 0.89 -13.11 21.18
C GLU A 200 1.74 -12.20 20.27
N ARG A 201 3.05 -12.46 20.19
CA ARG A 201 3.94 -11.65 19.34
C ARG A 201 3.38 -11.62 17.91
N GLY A 202 2.98 -10.43 17.48
CA GLY A 202 2.64 -10.16 16.08
C GLY A 202 3.81 -10.49 15.15
N PRO A 203 3.58 -10.48 13.82
CA PRO A 203 4.59 -10.88 12.86
C PRO A 203 5.88 -10.07 13.04
N CYS A 204 7.02 -10.77 12.97
CA CYS A 204 8.33 -10.14 12.99
C CYS A 204 8.79 -9.92 11.55
N ILE A 205 8.42 -8.78 10.98
CA ILE A 205 8.85 -8.40 9.63
C ILE A 205 10.28 -7.86 9.69
N LYS A 206 11.17 -8.48 8.92
CA LYS A 206 12.59 -8.15 8.87
C LYS A 206 12.95 -7.51 7.54
N SER A 207 13.91 -6.60 7.58
CA SER A 207 14.46 -5.96 6.38
C SER A 207 15.12 -6.98 5.46
N PHE A 208 15.09 -6.72 4.16
CA PHE A 208 15.80 -7.52 3.17
C PHE A 208 17.29 -7.62 3.54
N MET A 209 17.85 -8.83 3.45
CA MET A 209 19.24 -9.13 3.83
C MET A 209 19.62 -8.79 5.29
N SER A 210 18.65 -8.58 6.19
CA SER A 210 18.94 -8.35 7.61
C SER A 210 19.68 -9.51 8.30
N SER A 211 19.57 -10.74 7.77
CA SER A 211 20.33 -11.91 8.20
C SER A 211 21.72 -12.01 7.56
N LEU A 212 22.09 -11.12 6.63
CA LEU A 212 23.36 -11.26 5.91
C LEU A 212 24.57 -11.15 6.84
N GLY A 213 24.45 -10.37 7.91
CA GLY A 213 25.47 -10.25 8.96
C GLY A 213 25.61 -11.49 9.84
N SER A 214 24.65 -12.43 9.82
CA SER A 214 24.73 -13.69 10.57
C SER A 214 25.44 -14.83 9.82
N PHE A 215 25.75 -14.67 8.54
CA PHE A 215 26.49 -15.66 7.77
C PHE A 215 28.00 -15.52 7.96
N GLY A 216 28.72 -16.63 7.84
CA GLY A 216 30.19 -16.63 7.80
C GLY A 216 30.72 -15.83 6.60
N LYS A 217 31.97 -15.35 6.66
CA LYS A 217 32.58 -14.56 5.57
C LYS A 217 32.56 -15.30 4.22
N ASP A 218 32.84 -16.61 4.25
CA ASP A 218 32.91 -17.45 3.06
C ASP A 218 31.51 -17.70 2.46
N GLU A 219 30.52 -17.93 3.31
CA GLU A 219 29.12 -18.11 2.91
C GLU A 219 28.55 -16.81 2.32
N ARG A 220 28.85 -15.66 2.94
CA ARG A 220 28.47 -14.35 2.40
C ARG A 220 29.09 -14.10 1.04
N LYS A 221 30.36 -14.47 0.85
CA LYS A 221 31.03 -14.37 -0.46
C LYS A 221 30.34 -15.27 -1.49
N MET A 222 30.05 -16.52 -1.13
CA MET A 222 29.35 -17.47 -2.01
C MET A 222 27.97 -16.96 -2.45
N ILE A 223 27.20 -16.36 -1.53
CA ILE A 223 25.88 -15.78 -1.84
C ILE A 223 26.02 -14.60 -2.80
N LEU A 224 27.00 -13.71 -2.60
CA LEU A 224 27.21 -12.54 -3.46
C LEU A 224 27.77 -12.92 -4.84
N ASP A 225 28.55 -14.00 -4.93
CA ASP A 225 29.12 -14.51 -6.18
C ASP A 225 28.13 -15.41 -6.96
N PHE A 226 26.98 -15.74 -6.38
CA PHE A 226 25.97 -16.59 -7.01
C PHE A 226 25.37 -15.92 -8.25
N LYS A 227 25.51 -16.57 -9.42
CA LYS A 227 24.91 -16.14 -10.68
C LYS A 227 23.77 -17.10 -11.06
N PRO A 228 22.50 -16.65 -11.01
CA PRO A 228 21.38 -17.50 -11.39
C PRO A 228 21.46 -17.83 -12.89
N GLY A 229 21.32 -19.11 -13.27
CA GLY A 229 21.48 -19.53 -14.67
C GLY A 229 20.39 -19.02 -15.63
N ASN A 230 19.19 -18.73 -15.13
CA ASN A 230 18.03 -18.34 -15.96
C ASN A 230 17.68 -16.85 -15.86
N TYR A 231 18.47 -16.06 -15.12
CA TYR A 231 18.21 -14.64 -14.91
C TYR A 231 19.48 -13.86 -15.26
N HIS A 232 19.31 -12.77 -16.01
CA HIS A 232 20.36 -11.80 -16.29
C HIS A 232 19.85 -10.41 -15.95
N ILE A 233 20.76 -9.51 -15.57
CA ILE A 233 20.47 -8.10 -15.42
C ILE A 233 20.98 -7.45 -16.71
N ASP A 234 20.07 -6.87 -17.49
CA ASP A 234 20.46 -6.03 -18.62
C ASP A 234 21.28 -4.86 -18.10
N GLN A 235 22.51 -4.72 -18.59
CA GLN A 235 23.31 -3.55 -18.26
C GLN A 235 22.70 -2.33 -18.96
N PRO A 236 22.58 -1.18 -18.28
CA PRO A 236 22.06 0.02 -18.90
C PRO A 236 22.95 0.40 -20.08
N THR A 237 22.40 0.35 -21.29
CA THR A 237 23.08 0.77 -22.51
C THR A 237 23.35 2.26 -22.40
N SER A 238 24.60 2.63 -22.17
CA SER A 238 25.06 4.01 -22.29
C SER A 238 25.05 4.42 -23.77
N ALA A 239 23.86 4.77 -24.29
CA ALA A 239 23.68 5.41 -25.60
C ALA A 239 22.24 5.96 -25.76
N GLU A 240 21.94 7.10 -25.12
CA GLU A 240 21.00 8.05 -25.74
C GLU A 240 21.84 9.00 -26.60
N THR A 241 22.02 8.62 -27.86
CA THR A 241 22.49 9.53 -28.90
C THR A 241 21.32 10.42 -29.32
N GLU A 242 21.59 11.72 -29.44
CA GLU A 242 20.70 12.83 -29.79
C GLU A 242 19.61 12.53 -30.86
N PRO A 243 18.47 13.22 -30.81
CA PRO A 243 17.42 13.11 -31.82
C PRO A 243 17.89 13.74 -33.14
N THR A 244 18.07 12.91 -34.18
CA THR A 244 18.24 13.38 -35.55
C THR A 244 16.95 13.99 -36.08
N SER A 245 17.02 15.24 -36.50
CA SER A 245 15.95 15.99 -37.17
C SER A 245 15.38 15.27 -38.40
N PRO A 246 14.07 15.44 -38.73
CA PRO A 246 13.46 14.78 -39.87
C PRO A 246 13.90 15.40 -41.20
N LYS A 247 14.38 14.57 -42.12
CA LYS A 247 14.45 14.92 -43.54
C LYS A 247 13.06 14.77 -44.16
N ASN A 248 12.55 15.88 -44.69
CA ASN A 248 11.48 15.89 -45.68
C ASN A 248 11.94 15.12 -46.92
N ASP A 249 11.14 14.16 -47.38
CA ASP A 249 10.99 13.95 -48.82
C ASP A 249 9.57 13.50 -49.14
N LYS A 250 8.98 14.22 -50.09
CA LYS A 250 7.70 13.94 -50.73
C LYS A 250 7.93 12.91 -51.83
N SER A 251 7.08 11.89 -51.91
CA SER A 251 6.63 11.38 -53.20
C SER A 251 5.32 10.59 -53.04
N ASP A 252 4.36 10.99 -53.85
CA ASP A 252 3.01 10.46 -54.02
C ASP A 252 2.97 8.99 -54.45
N GLY A 253 1.91 8.28 -54.05
CA GLY A 253 1.54 6.99 -54.64
C GLY A 253 0.65 6.14 -53.73
N ALA A 254 -0.65 6.13 -54.00
CA ALA A 254 -1.61 5.11 -53.56
C ALA A 254 -2.31 4.56 -54.82
N PRO A 255 -3.12 3.49 -54.75
CA PRO A 255 -3.27 2.44 -53.73
C PRO A 255 -3.11 1.02 -54.33
N ASP A 256 -3.01 -0.03 -53.50
CA ASP A 256 -3.59 -1.32 -53.90
C ASP A 256 -4.05 -2.14 -52.70
N GLU A 257 -5.22 -2.75 -52.87
CA GLU A 257 -5.89 -3.67 -51.95
C GLU A 257 -5.20 -5.04 -52.00
N THR A 258 -5.10 -5.76 -50.87
CA THR A 258 -5.56 -7.16 -50.74
C THR A 258 -5.23 -7.76 -49.36
N SER A 259 -6.31 -8.25 -48.72
CA SER A 259 -6.45 -9.49 -47.93
C SER A 259 -5.36 -9.97 -46.97
N ASP A 260 -5.73 -10.16 -45.69
CA ASP A 260 -5.76 -11.45 -44.96
C ASP A 260 -5.97 -11.22 -43.42
N PRO A 261 -6.19 -12.25 -42.56
CA PRO A 261 -7.51 -12.67 -42.12
C PRO A 261 -7.72 -12.50 -40.60
N VAL A 262 -8.95 -12.77 -40.17
CA VAL A 262 -9.40 -12.82 -38.77
C VAL A 262 -8.68 -13.92 -38.00
N ASP A 263 -7.93 -13.55 -36.96
CA ASP A 263 -7.39 -14.50 -35.97
C ASP A 263 -8.29 -14.52 -34.72
N GLN A 264 -8.96 -15.66 -34.53
CA GLN A 264 -9.73 -16.00 -33.33
C GLN A 264 -8.80 -16.73 -32.36
N GLY A 265 -8.27 -16.01 -31.37
CA GLY A 265 -7.42 -16.56 -30.31
C GLY A 265 -8.06 -16.49 -28.93
N ASN A 266 -8.45 -17.65 -28.41
CA ASN A 266 -8.97 -17.95 -27.07
C ASN A 266 -8.43 -17.07 -25.91
N SER A 267 -9.33 -16.36 -25.23
CA SER A 267 -9.10 -15.80 -23.88
C SER A 267 -9.54 -16.81 -22.82
N TYR A 268 -8.60 -17.57 -22.28
CA TYR A 268 -8.79 -18.36 -21.07
C TYR A 268 -8.84 -17.40 -19.86
N ARG A 269 -9.99 -17.30 -19.18
CA ARG A 269 -10.15 -16.59 -17.90
C ARG A 269 -10.23 -17.63 -16.77
N PRO A 270 -9.39 -17.60 -15.75
CA PRO A 270 -9.66 -18.36 -14.54
C PRO A 270 -10.67 -17.59 -13.67
N ASP A 271 -11.80 -18.25 -13.42
CA ASP A 271 -12.78 -17.83 -12.40
C ASP A 271 -12.15 -17.92 -11.01
N ILE A 272 -11.99 -16.78 -10.34
CA ILE A 272 -11.67 -16.73 -8.91
C ILE A 272 -12.97 -16.38 -8.19
N ASN A 273 -13.66 -17.40 -7.70
CA ASN A 273 -14.77 -17.25 -6.77
C ASN A 273 -14.25 -16.67 -5.46
N MET A 274 -14.72 -15.47 -5.13
CA MET A 274 -14.44 -14.81 -3.86
C MET A 274 -15.33 -15.46 -2.80
N LEU A 275 -14.69 -16.08 -1.80
CA LEU A 275 -15.35 -16.67 -0.65
C LEU A 275 -16.07 -15.58 0.16
N ASP A 276 -17.37 -15.77 0.34
CA ASP A 276 -18.15 -15.13 1.40
C ASP A 276 -17.51 -15.47 2.75
N ILE A 277 -17.06 -14.44 3.47
CA ILE A 277 -16.70 -14.56 4.88
C ILE A 277 -17.84 -13.93 5.65
N ASP A 278 -18.70 -14.78 6.22
CA ASP A 278 -19.66 -14.40 7.24
C ASP A 278 -18.91 -13.88 8.48
N LEU A 279 -19.32 -12.69 8.95
CA LEU A 279 -18.94 -12.07 10.23
C LEU A 279 -20.21 -11.78 11.04
#